data_AF-A0A533YHF2-F1
#
_entry.id   AF-A0A533YHF2-F1
#
_cell.length_a   1.000
_cell.length_b   1.000
_cell.length_c   1.000
_cell.angle_alpha   90.00
_cell.angle_beta   90.00
_cell.angle_gamma   90.00
#
_symmetry.space_group_name_H-M   'P 1'
#
loop_
_entity.id
_entity.type
_entity.pdbx_description
1 polymer ?
#
loop_
_entity_poly.entity_id
_entity_poly.type
_entity_poly.pdbx_seq_one_letter_code
_entity_poly.pdbx_strand_id
1 'polypeptide(L)'
;MLVAGLQFLVSPVWAAYELPPGERITNLPHIPRSMPQKEAYENYDPVIGRNFDLKNFWMRADLRVRPEFRNNVCFGGSAPAAGACTTIAGARANTPANATAPGKAANDFYIQQWVRLGLGYDLSPDVNFYMEIIDSAVWGGNGNPLNAGNGGDPLVHNCAQSSVSAANANQGGGCRLGVRAAYMLVRNLAGIQGLSMKAGRQYVIFGNHSLFGHFDWANTGYSHDGIMFNYSANKNFESWLGWFRNSETDLLQGSAVGSGAGNIVATGTTVDGGADVDMFIFYNQIKSIPGILFEPYYVLYINQLGEGANAAQGMGTAKKSEQVRHMIGQRTELRKGNWDSILETAYQFGVEADGIGADNQRNVKINAYALRFWLGYTVYESKMKPRLAVNLDWASGDGDANCATAATCSSAGGTFENFFPTNHIHMGYADVQAWKNMVAPQANFQFRPTERDHFEFWYMNMNLANARDNWYRAGQGAYIFSRNDNTKKHVGDEVDFTWTRMFADGKVAFQATYGHIFTGGYMTANMPGTPTNQEWGFVQLWMNF
;
A
#
# COMPACT_ATOMS: atom_id res chain seq x y z
N MET A 1 -20.33 -68.51 7.68
CA MET A 1 -20.75 -68.59 6.25
C MET A 1 -20.92 -67.15 5.78
N LEU A 2 -20.23 -66.56 4.80
CA LEU A 2 -19.18 -66.94 3.84
C LEU A 2 -18.17 -65.75 3.84
N VAL A 3 -16.87 -65.97 4.07
CA VAL A 3 -15.75 -66.07 3.11
C VAL A 3 -15.38 -64.77 2.38
N ALA A 4 -14.09 -64.44 2.52
CA ALA A 4 -13.36 -63.24 2.13
C ALA A 4 -13.02 -63.15 0.63
N GLY A 5 -12.65 -61.93 0.21
CA GLY A 5 -11.93 -61.64 -1.03
C GLY A 5 -11.21 -60.30 -0.91
N LEU A 6 -9.91 -60.36 -0.59
CA LEU A 6 -8.96 -59.25 -0.51
C LEU A 6 -8.32 -59.09 -1.91
N GLN A 7 -8.29 -57.89 -2.50
CA GLN A 7 -7.34 -57.55 -3.57
C GLN A 7 -6.89 -56.09 -3.46
N PHE A 8 -5.58 -55.91 -3.28
CA PHE A 8 -4.82 -54.67 -3.49
C PHE A 8 -4.29 -54.66 -4.92
N LEU A 9 -4.49 -53.58 -5.69
CA LEU A 9 -3.65 -53.22 -6.84
C LEU A 9 -3.54 -51.69 -7.05
N VAL A 10 -2.40 -51.15 -6.63
CA VAL A 10 -1.48 -50.20 -7.27
C VAL A 10 -1.99 -49.20 -8.35
N SER A 11 -1.76 -47.91 -8.08
CA SER A 11 -1.42 -46.74 -8.93
C SER A 11 -2.22 -46.39 -10.21
N PRO A 12 -2.64 -45.12 -10.40
CA PRO A 12 -3.03 -44.61 -11.71
C PRO A 12 -1.79 -44.35 -12.57
N VAL A 13 -1.73 -45.01 -13.73
CA VAL A 13 -0.75 -44.80 -14.79
C VAL A 13 -1.16 -43.58 -15.61
N TRP A 14 -0.14 -42.81 -15.97
CA TRP A 14 -0.15 -41.61 -16.80
C TRP A 14 -0.90 -41.78 -18.12
N ALA A 15 -1.63 -40.75 -18.55
CA ALA A 15 -1.83 -40.47 -19.96
C ALA A 15 -0.81 -39.40 -20.37
N ALA A 16 0.45 -39.81 -20.45
CA ALA A 16 1.45 -39.10 -21.23
C ALA A 16 1.17 -39.39 -22.71
N TYR A 17 1.28 -38.37 -23.54
CA TYR A 17 1.23 -38.48 -24.99
C TYR A 17 2.36 -39.41 -25.46
N GLU A 18 2.05 -40.65 -25.82
CA GLU A 18 3.03 -41.61 -26.38
C GLU A 18 3.33 -41.26 -27.84
N LEU A 19 4.60 -40.95 -28.12
CA LEU A 19 5.12 -40.90 -29.48
C LEU A 19 5.39 -42.32 -29.99
N PRO A 20 5.17 -42.63 -31.28
CA PRO A 20 5.39 -43.95 -31.83
C PRO A 20 6.85 -44.46 -31.69
N PRO A 21 7.07 -45.79 -31.62
CA PRO A 21 8.41 -46.35 -31.47
C PRO A 21 9.31 -46.01 -32.67
N GLY A 22 10.33 -45.19 -32.44
CA GLY A 22 11.33 -44.80 -33.45
C GLY A 22 11.45 -43.29 -33.69
N GLU A 23 10.52 -42.48 -33.20
CA GLU A 23 10.62 -41.03 -33.29
C GLU A 23 11.42 -40.45 -32.12
N ARG A 24 12.62 -39.94 -32.42
CA ARG A 24 13.33 -39.01 -31.54
C ARG A 24 12.87 -37.60 -31.91
N ILE A 25 12.52 -36.77 -30.93
CA ILE A 25 12.38 -35.32 -31.13
C ILE A 25 13.78 -34.77 -31.44
N THR A 26 14.19 -34.79 -32.71
CA THR A 26 15.47 -34.24 -33.19
C THR A 26 15.34 -32.80 -33.68
N ASN A 27 14.11 -32.30 -33.79
CA ASN A 27 13.82 -30.89 -33.94
C ASN A 27 13.03 -30.44 -32.72
N LEU A 28 13.72 -29.93 -31.70
CA LEU A 28 13.11 -28.88 -30.90
C LEU A 28 12.69 -27.81 -31.92
N PRO A 29 11.39 -27.49 -32.08
CA PRO A 29 11.03 -26.32 -32.84
C PRO A 29 11.84 -25.15 -32.27
N HIS A 30 12.48 -24.38 -33.14
CA HIS A 30 13.06 -23.09 -32.78
C HIS A 30 12.06 -22.43 -31.83
N ILE A 31 12.44 -22.10 -30.58
CA ILE A 31 11.57 -21.36 -29.66
C ILE A 31 11.16 -20.12 -30.45
N PRO A 32 9.96 -20.10 -31.07
CA PRO A 32 9.68 -19.02 -31.97
C PRO A 32 9.41 -17.86 -31.04
N ARG A 33 9.97 -16.69 -31.37
CA ARG A 33 9.47 -15.41 -30.83
C ARG A 33 8.07 -15.13 -31.40
N SER A 34 7.19 -16.13 -31.44
CA SER A 34 5.85 -16.05 -31.94
C SER A 34 4.92 -15.82 -30.77
N MET A 35 4.17 -14.73 -30.86
CA MET A 35 2.86 -14.59 -30.24
C MET A 35 2.11 -15.94 -30.36
N PRO A 36 1.48 -16.47 -29.29
CA PRO A 36 0.72 -17.71 -29.38
C PRO A 36 -0.17 -17.68 -30.62
N GLN A 37 -0.28 -18.77 -31.37
CA GLN A 37 -1.24 -18.84 -32.47
C GLN A 37 -2.61 -18.49 -31.89
N LYS A 38 -3.06 -17.24 -32.13
CA LYS A 38 -4.47 -16.90 -32.02
C LYS A 38 -5.19 -17.91 -32.89
N GLU A 39 -6.26 -18.50 -32.36
CA GLU A 39 -7.20 -19.26 -33.17
C GLU A 39 -7.49 -18.44 -34.44
N ALA A 40 -7.53 -19.10 -35.60
CA ALA A 40 -7.86 -18.42 -36.85
C ALA A 40 -9.17 -17.63 -36.63
N TYR A 41 -9.20 -16.34 -36.98
CA TYR A 41 -10.38 -15.50 -36.81
C TYR A 41 -11.63 -16.26 -37.27
N GLU A 42 -12.53 -16.55 -36.35
CA GLU A 42 -13.72 -17.33 -36.65
C GLU A 42 -14.62 -16.52 -37.59
N ASN A 43 -15.14 -17.18 -38.63
CA ASN A 43 -16.10 -16.55 -39.54
C ASN A 43 -17.43 -16.37 -38.81
N TYR A 44 -17.67 -15.14 -38.37
CA TYR A 44 -18.95 -14.52 -37.97
C TYR A 44 -19.68 -15.08 -36.73
N ASP A 45 -19.47 -16.32 -36.30
CA ASP A 45 -20.12 -16.88 -35.11
C ASP A 45 -19.14 -17.74 -34.30
N PRO A 46 -18.81 -17.39 -33.04
CA PRO A 46 -17.79 -18.12 -32.29
C PRO A 46 -18.31 -19.48 -31.82
N VAL A 47 -17.56 -20.55 -32.12
CA VAL A 47 -17.82 -21.84 -31.48
C VAL A 47 -17.36 -21.68 -30.03
N ILE A 48 -18.25 -21.87 -29.05
CA ILE A 48 -17.87 -21.87 -27.62
C ILE A 48 -16.60 -22.73 -27.48
N GLY A 49 -15.48 -22.08 -27.14
CA GLY A 49 -14.15 -22.63 -27.36
C GLY A 49 -14.01 -24.01 -26.73
N ARG A 50 -13.43 -24.96 -27.48
CA ARG A 50 -13.13 -26.33 -27.07
C ARG A 50 -12.33 -26.43 -25.74
N ASN A 51 -11.75 -25.31 -25.31
CA ASN A 51 -10.87 -25.14 -24.15
C ASN A 51 -11.53 -24.40 -22.96
N PHE A 52 -12.80 -24.01 -23.06
CA PHE A 52 -13.54 -23.37 -21.97
C PHE A 52 -14.48 -24.37 -21.27
N ASP A 53 -14.24 -24.60 -19.98
CA ASP A 53 -15.10 -25.38 -19.11
C ASP A 53 -15.53 -24.51 -17.93
N LEU A 54 -16.83 -24.26 -17.82
CA LEU A 54 -17.41 -23.42 -16.77
C LEU A 54 -17.03 -23.91 -15.36
N LYS A 55 -16.74 -25.21 -15.17
CA LYS A 55 -16.32 -25.75 -13.86
C LYS A 55 -14.97 -25.22 -13.39
N ASN A 56 -14.13 -24.76 -14.32
CA ASN A 56 -12.80 -24.21 -14.05
C ASN A 56 -12.83 -22.68 -13.88
N PHE A 57 -13.97 -22.06 -14.18
CA PHE A 57 -14.20 -20.63 -14.00
C PHE A 57 -14.71 -20.36 -12.59
N TRP A 58 -14.15 -19.33 -11.97
CA TRP A 58 -14.58 -18.85 -10.66
C TRP A 58 -14.56 -17.32 -10.61
N MET A 59 -15.39 -16.77 -9.73
CA MET A 59 -15.52 -15.33 -9.56
C MET A 59 -15.35 -14.96 -8.10
N ARG A 60 -14.94 -13.72 -7.86
CA ARG A 60 -14.96 -13.06 -6.56
C ARG A 60 -15.43 -11.63 -6.73
N ALA A 61 -16.10 -11.08 -5.74
CA ALA A 61 -16.46 -9.68 -5.74
C ALA A 61 -16.38 -9.08 -4.35
N ASP A 62 -16.05 -7.80 -4.30
CA ASP A 62 -16.21 -6.98 -3.13
C ASP A 62 -16.87 -5.65 -3.47
N LEU A 63 -17.73 -5.21 -2.56
CA LEU A 63 -18.38 -3.93 -2.61
C LEU A 63 -18.23 -3.29 -1.24
N ARG A 64 -17.92 -2.01 -1.22
CA ARG A 64 -17.95 -1.21 -0.01
C ARG A 64 -18.43 0.18 -0.30
N VAL A 65 -19.16 0.71 0.67
CA VAL A 65 -19.63 2.08 0.74
C VAL A 65 -19.23 2.63 2.10
N ARG A 66 -18.59 3.80 2.11
CA ARG A 66 -18.03 4.43 3.30
C ARG A 66 -18.31 5.94 3.30
N PRO A 67 -19.35 6.41 3.98
CA PRO A 67 -19.42 7.79 4.44
C PRO A 67 -18.30 8.08 5.45
N GLU A 68 -17.53 9.14 5.20
CA GLU A 68 -16.44 9.63 6.04
C GLU A 68 -16.64 11.12 6.31
N PHE A 69 -16.26 11.56 7.50
CA PHE A 69 -16.26 12.97 7.87
C PHE A 69 -14.97 13.38 8.55
N ARG A 70 -14.64 14.66 8.43
CA ARG A 70 -13.52 15.29 9.11
C ARG A 70 -13.93 16.67 9.60
N ASN A 71 -13.68 16.95 10.87
CA ASN A 71 -13.88 18.28 11.44
C ASN A 71 -12.55 18.86 11.88
N ASN A 72 -12.43 20.18 11.74
CA ASN A 72 -11.20 20.93 12.00
C ASN A 72 -10.01 20.34 11.24
N VAL A 73 -10.22 20.00 9.95
CA VAL A 73 -9.15 19.49 9.08
C VAL A 73 -7.95 20.41 9.14
N CYS A 74 -6.75 19.81 9.19
CA CYS A 74 -5.52 20.56 9.41
C CYS A 74 -5.55 21.35 10.72
N PHE A 75 -6.15 20.77 11.76
CA PHE A 75 -6.19 21.31 13.12
C PHE A 75 -6.74 22.73 13.19
N GLY A 76 -7.85 22.98 12.48
CA GLY A 76 -8.48 24.30 12.37
C GLY A 76 -7.77 25.26 11.41
N GLY A 77 -6.75 24.77 10.71
CA GLY A 77 -6.07 25.45 9.61
C GLY A 77 -6.93 25.50 8.35
N SER A 78 -6.29 25.54 7.20
CA SER A 78 -6.99 25.58 5.92
C SER A 78 -7.01 24.22 5.22
N ALA A 79 -7.85 24.10 4.19
CA ALA A 79 -7.94 22.87 3.39
C ALA A 79 -6.54 22.43 2.92
N PRO A 80 -6.20 21.13 3.01
CA PRO A 80 -4.91 20.64 2.59
C PRO A 80 -4.73 20.83 1.08
N ALA A 81 -3.51 21.10 0.64
CA ALA A 81 -3.14 21.11 -0.78
C ALA A 81 -2.12 20.00 -1.04
N ALA A 82 -2.37 19.17 -2.06
CA ALA A 82 -1.56 17.98 -2.35
C ALA A 82 -1.32 17.08 -1.10
N GLY A 83 -2.31 17.01 -0.22
CA GLY A 83 -2.26 16.21 1.01
C GLY A 83 -1.52 16.83 2.21
N ALA A 84 -0.93 18.03 2.06
CA ALA A 84 -0.22 18.74 3.12
C ALA A 84 -1.06 19.89 3.72
N CYS A 85 -0.93 20.15 5.02
CA CYS A 85 -1.58 21.25 5.72
C CYS A 85 -0.80 22.55 5.68
N THR A 86 0.52 22.45 5.58
CA THR A 86 1.42 23.59 5.37
C THR A 86 2.23 23.38 4.11
N THR A 87 2.82 24.45 3.57
CA THR A 87 3.78 24.40 2.47
C THR A 87 5.15 24.88 2.93
N ILE A 88 6.17 24.56 2.14
CA ILE A 88 7.46 25.24 2.21
C ILE A 88 7.52 26.26 1.09
N ALA A 89 7.53 27.55 1.44
CA ALA A 89 7.71 28.65 0.49
C ALA A 89 8.97 29.45 0.88
N GLY A 90 10.06 29.27 0.12
CA GLY A 90 11.36 29.86 0.44
C GLY A 90 11.89 29.39 1.81
N ALA A 91 12.70 30.22 2.50
CA ALA A 91 13.33 29.88 3.78
C ALA A 91 12.37 29.85 4.99
N ARG A 92 11.04 29.88 4.79
CA ARG A 92 10.03 29.86 5.87
C ARG A 92 9.05 28.71 5.64
N ALA A 93 9.15 27.67 6.46
CA ALA A 93 8.05 26.73 6.66
C ALA A 93 6.86 27.46 7.32
N ASN A 94 5.63 26.95 7.13
CA ASN A 94 4.39 27.27 7.87
C ASN A 94 3.40 28.25 7.23
N THR A 95 3.41 28.44 5.91
CA THR A 95 2.23 29.03 5.26
C THR A 95 1.11 28.00 5.16
N PRO A 96 -0.16 28.37 5.37
CA PRO A 96 -1.28 27.45 5.11
C PRO A 96 -1.20 26.94 3.68
N ALA A 97 -1.41 25.64 3.47
CA ALA A 97 -1.30 25.05 2.14
C ALA A 97 -2.31 25.62 1.14
N ASN A 98 -3.50 26.01 1.61
CA ASN A 98 -4.49 26.74 0.83
C ASN A 98 -5.07 27.92 1.60
N ALA A 99 -4.65 29.16 1.35
CA ALA A 99 -5.13 30.32 2.10
C ALA A 99 -6.62 30.68 1.86
N THR A 100 -7.28 30.08 0.85
CA THR A 100 -8.63 30.48 0.41
C THR A 100 -9.79 29.78 1.12
N ALA A 101 -9.52 28.71 1.88
CA ALA A 101 -10.53 27.95 2.62
C ALA A 101 -10.10 27.64 4.07
N PRO A 102 -10.04 28.65 4.97
CA PRO A 102 -9.63 28.45 6.36
C PRO A 102 -10.77 27.96 7.28
N GLY A 103 -10.39 27.27 8.36
CA GLY A 103 -11.28 26.90 9.47
C GLY A 103 -12.38 25.93 9.05
N LYS A 104 -13.63 26.26 9.37
CA LYS A 104 -14.79 25.37 9.07
C LYS A 104 -14.98 25.08 7.57
N ALA A 105 -14.45 25.93 6.70
CA ALA A 105 -14.47 25.69 5.26
C ALA A 105 -13.58 24.51 4.82
N ALA A 106 -12.66 24.07 5.70
CA ALA A 106 -11.79 22.92 5.48
C ALA A 106 -12.38 21.60 6.01
N ASN A 107 -13.44 21.63 6.82
CA ASN A 107 -14.15 20.41 7.23
C ASN A 107 -14.57 19.62 5.99
N ASP A 108 -14.80 18.32 6.10
CA ASP A 108 -15.15 17.51 4.93
C ASP A 108 -16.14 16.43 5.30
N PHE A 109 -17.01 16.09 4.34
CA PHE A 109 -17.94 14.98 4.43
C PHE A 109 -18.14 14.40 3.04
N TYR A 110 -17.79 13.14 2.85
CA TYR A 110 -17.91 12.47 1.57
C TYR A 110 -18.26 11.01 1.72
N ILE A 111 -18.65 10.39 0.61
CA ILE A 111 -18.92 8.97 0.51
C ILE A 111 -17.94 8.38 -0.47
N GLN A 112 -17.10 7.46 0.02
CA GLN A 112 -16.27 6.63 -0.83
C GLN A 112 -17.02 5.36 -1.16
N GLN A 113 -16.92 4.94 -2.41
CA GLN A 113 -17.50 3.71 -2.89
C GLN A 113 -16.52 3.04 -3.83
N TRP A 114 -16.42 1.71 -3.71
CA TRP A 114 -15.76 0.91 -4.72
C TRP A 114 -16.43 -0.45 -4.90
N VAL A 115 -16.31 -0.98 -6.11
CA VAL A 115 -16.74 -2.32 -6.50
C VAL A 115 -15.57 -3.00 -7.18
N ARG A 116 -15.28 -4.24 -6.82
CA ARG A 116 -14.31 -5.07 -7.52
C ARG A 116 -14.97 -6.35 -7.99
N LEU A 117 -14.57 -6.76 -9.19
CA LEU A 117 -15.00 -8.00 -9.81
C LEU A 117 -13.78 -8.77 -10.30
N GLY A 118 -13.48 -9.86 -9.62
CA GLY A 118 -12.44 -10.83 -9.94
C GLY A 118 -12.98 -11.98 -10.78
N LEU A 119 -12.32 -12.26 -11.89
CA LEU A 119 -12.56 -13.38 -12.79
C LEU A 119 -11.31 -14.27 -12.79
N GLY A 120 -11.47 -15.55 -12.47
CA GLY A 120 -10.39 -16.52 -12.48
C GLY A 120 -10.74 -17.74 -13.31
N TYR A 121 -9.73 -18.34 -13.92
CA TYR A 121 -9.88 -19.58 -14.67
C TYR A 121 -8.66 -20.48 -14.47
N ASP A 122 -8.92 -21.71 -14.02
CA ASP A 122 -7.88 -22.73 -13.85
C ASP A 122 -7.73 -23.52 -15.16
N LEU A 123 -6.72 -23.18 -15.97
CA LEU A 123 -6.41 -23.89 -17.22
C LEU A 123 -5.97 -25.33 -16.95
N SER A 124 -5.26 -25.53 -15.83
CA SER A 124 -4.84 -26.83 -15.31
C SER A 124 -4.68 -26.74 -13.79
N PRO A 125 -4.42 -27.85 -13.07
CA PRO A 125 -4.11 -27.80 -11.64
C PRO A 125 -2.92 -26.88 -11.29
N ASP A 126 -2.01 -26.68 -12.24
CA ASP A 126 -0.78 -25.90 -12.04
C ASP A 126 -0.86 -24.49 -12.64
N VAL A 127 -1.69 -24.26 -13.65
CA VAL A 127 -1.74 -22.99 -14.39
C VAL A 127 -3.11 -22.35 -14.25
N ASN A 128 -3.15 -21.12 -13.76
CA ASN A 128 -4.35 -20.30 -13.76
C ASN A 128 -4.09 -18.84 -14.11
N PHE A 129 -5.15 -18.13 -14.52
CA PHE A 129 -5.13 -16.68 -14.60
C PHE A 129 -6.17 -16.08 -13.66
N TYR A 130 -5.92 -14.84 -13.26
CA TYR A 130 -6.85 -14.02 -12.50
C TYR A 130 -6.85 -12.59 -13.05
N MET A 131 -8.02 -11.99 -13.19
CA MET A 131 -8.19 -10.57 -13.53
C MET A 131 -9.24 -9.95 -12.61
N GLU A 132 -8.91 -8.85 -11.98
CA GLU A 132 -9.77 -8.08 -11.09
C GLU A 132 -9.91 -6.66 -11.61
N ILE A 133 -11.15 -6.33 -11.96
CA ILE A 133 -11.55 -4.98 -12.36
C ILE A 133 -12.03 -4.25 -11.12
N ILE A 134 -11.72 -2.97 -11.00
CA ILE A 134 -12.17 -2.09 -9.93
C ILE A 134 -12.86 -0.86 -10.49
N ASP A 135 -14.01 -0.51 -9.91
CA ASP A 135 -14.66 0.79 -10.04
C ASP A 135 -14.56 1.52 -8.69
N SER A 136 -13.93 2.68 -8.65
CA SER A 136 -13.69 3.44 -7.42
C SER A 136 -14.09 4.90 -7.56
N ALA A 137 -14.96 5.37 -6.65
CA ALA A 137 -15.57 6.70 -6.69
C ALA A 137 -15.60 7.37 -5.31
N VAL A 138 -15.57 8.71 -5.31
CA VAL A 138 -15.81 9.56 -4.13
C VAL A 138 -16.92 10.55 -4.48
N TRP A 139 -17.90 10.69 -3.58
CA TRP A 139 -19.10 11.51 -3.78
C TRP A 139 -19.26 12.53 -2.65
N GLY A 140 -19.60 13.77 -3.00
CA GLY A 140 -20.07 14.78 -2.05
C GLY A 140 -19.02 15.49 -1.19
N GLY A 141 -17.72 15.24 -1.41
CA GLY A 141 -16.65 15.92 -0.67
C GLY A 141 -16.57 17.42 -0.95
N ASN A 142 -15.93 18.15 -0.05
CA ASN A 142 -15.85 19.60 -0.13
C ASN A 142 -15.06 20.07 -1.36
N GLY A 143 -15.78 20.73 -2.28
CA GLY A 143 -15.27 21.36 -3.50
C GLY A 143 -16.39 22.20 -4.13
N ASN A 144 -16.04 23.21 -4.94
CA ASN A 144 -17.01 24.12 -5.54
C ASN A 144 -17.81 23.42 -6.66
N PRO A 145 -19.14 23.21 -6.53
CA PRO A 145 -19.94 22.50 -7.54
C PRO A 145 -20.26 23.34 -8.79
N LEU A 146 -19.89 24.63 -8.82
CA LEU A 146 -20.33 25.59 -9.82
C LEU A 146 -19.20 26.42 -10.48
N ASN A 147 -17.93 26.25 -10.09
CA ASN A 147 -16.82 27.04 -10.65
C ASN A 147 -15.47 26.29 -10.63
N ALA A 148 -15.06 25.74 -11.77
CA ALA A 148 -13.79 25.04 -11.99
C ALA A 148 -12.60 26.00 -12.17
N GLY A 149 -12.37 26.89 -11.21
CA GLY A 149 -11.35 27.93 -11.33
C GLY A 149 -11.03 28.63 -10.00
N ASN A 150 -10.34 27.91 -9.11
CA ASN A 150 -9.35 28.43 -8.13
C ASN A 150 -9.04 27.33 -7.11
N GLY A 151 -8.03 26.51 -7.39
CA GLY A 151 -7.10 25.87 -6.42
C GLY A 151 -7.61 25.18 -5.14
N GLY A 152 -8.92 25.00 -4.94
CA GLY A 152 -9.53 24.38 -3.77
C GLY A 152 -10.01 22.99 -4.09
N ASP A 153 -9.24 22.00 -3.63
CA ASP A 153 -9.36 20.55 -3.73
C ASP A 153 -10.60 19.95 -4.44
N PRO A 154 -10.63 19.94 -5.79
CA PRO A 154 -11.47 19.06 -6.59
C PRO A 154 -10.60 17.95 -7.22
N LEU A 155 -9.33 17.80 -6.82
CA LEU A 155 -8.37 16.89 -7.43
C LEU A 155 -8.60 15.42 -7.02
N VAL A 156 -9.46 15.20 -6.02
CA VAL A 156 -9.88 13.86 -5.56
C VAL A 156 -11.33 13.54 -6.00
N HIS A 157 -12.00 14.46 -6.69
CA HIS A 157 -13.39 14.32 -7.14
C HIS A 157 -13.44 14.08 -8.65
N ASN A 158 -13.91 12.89 -9.04
CA ASN A 158 -14.30 12.47 -10.40
C ASN A 158 -13.77 13.33 -11.57
N CYS A 159 -12.73 12.86 -12.27
CA CYS A 159 -12.41 13.30 -13.64
C CYS A 159 -12.40 14.84 -13.88
N ALA A 160 -11.97 15.66 -12.93
CA ALA A 160 -11.93 17.11 -13.12
C ALA A 160 -10.73 17.55 -13.98
N GLN A 161 -11.06 17.92 -15.21
CA GLN A 161 -10.38 18.57 -16.35
C GLN A 161 -9.22 19.59 -16.12
N SER A 162 -8.58 19.72 -14.94
CA SER A 162 -7.64 20.84 -14.67
C SER A 162 -6.16 20.50 -14.46
N SER A 163 -5.74 19.23 -14.45
CA SER A 163 -4.31 18.88 -14.33
C SER A 163 -3.59 18.71 -15.68
N VAL A 164 -4.27 18.96 -16.79
CA VAL A 164 -3.64 19.01 -18.12
C VAL A 164 -3.99 20.33 -18.76
N SER A 165 -2.97 21.09 -19.15
CA SER A 165 -3.12 22.30 -19.97
C SER A 165 -4.12 22.04 -21.10
N ALA A 166 -4.98 23.03 -21.38
CA ALA A 166 -6.12 22.96 -22.29
C ALA A 166 -5.81 22.46 -23.73
N ALA A 167 -4.53 22.30 -24.08
CA ALA A 167 -4.09 21.68 -25.33
C ALA A 167 -4.24 20.14 -25.37
N ASN A 168 -4.38 19.47 -24.22
CA ASN A 168 -4.52 18.00 -24.12
C ASN A 168 -5.94 17.53 -23.75
N ALA A 169 -6.93 18.43 -23.79
CA ALA A 169 -8.31 18.19 -23.35
C ALA A 169 -9.11 17.19 -24.23
N ASN A 170 -8.50 16.55 -25.23
CA ASN A 170 -9.16 15.62 -26.16
C ASN A 170 -8.77 14.13 -25.97
N GLN A 171 -8.22 13.73 -24.83
CA GLN A 171 -7.86 12.33 -24.55
C GLN A 171 -8.37 11.84 -23.19
N GLY A 172 -9.71 11.79 -23.06
CA GLY A 172 -10.42 10.70 -22.36
C GLY A 172 -10.65 10.81 -20.85
N GLY A 173 -11.93 10.76 -20.44
CA GLY A 173 -12.38 10.59 -19.06
C GLY A 173 -12.05 9.20 -18.47
N GLY A 174 -10.78 8.94 -18.17
CA GLY A 174 -10.25 7.62 -17.81
C GLY A 174 -10.04 7.39 -16.31
N CYS A 175 -11.01 7.72 -15.46
CA CYS A 175 -10.70 7.93 -14.06
C CYS A 175 -11.79 7.43 -13.07
N ARG A 176 -12.19 6.15 -13.19
CA ARG A 176 -13.09 5.45 -12.24
C ARG A 176 -12.93 3.93 -12.30
N LEU A 177 -12.86 3.39 -13.52
CA LEU A 177 -12.69 1.97 -13.81
C LEU A 177 -11.22 1.65 -14.10
N GLY A 178 -10.67 0.59 -13.51
CA GLY A 178 -9.29 0.16 -13.74
C GLY A 178 -9.06 -1.33 -13.49
N VAL A 179 -7.84 -1.79 -13.75
CA VAL A 179 -7.41 -3.16 -13.45
C VAL A 179 -6.61 -3.15 -12.15
N ARG A 180 -7.17 -3.79 -11.12
CA ARG A 180 -6.61 -3.87 -9.77
C ARG A 180 -5.61 -5.03 -9.66
N ALA A 181 -5.90 -6.17 -10.26
CA ALA A 181 -4.98 -7.29 -10.39
C ALA A 181 -5.19 -7.97 -11.74
N ALA A 182 -4.14 -8.45 -12.39
CA ALA A 182 -4.21 -9.22 -13.62
C ALA A 182 -2.92 -10.03 -13.76
N TYR A 183 -2.96 -11.32 -13.46
CA TYR A 183 -1.78 -12.15 -13.45
C TYR A 183 -2.05 -13.59 -13.88
N MET A 184 -0.98 -14.25 -14.32
CA MET A 184 -0.91 -15.70 -14.47
C MET A 184 -0.12 -16.28 -13.31
N LEU A 185 -0.57 -17.41 -12.77
CA LEU A 185 0.14 -18.19 -11.77
C LEU A 185 0.47 -19.57 -12.34
N VAL A 186 1.75 -19.91 -12.33
CA VAL A 186 2.27 -21.22 -12.70
C VAL A 186 2.86 -21.86 -11.46
N ARG A 187 2.28 -22.98 -11.03
CA ARG A 187 2.78 -23.81 -9.93
C ARG A 187 3.70 -24.89 -10.48
N ASN A 188 4.55 -25.42 -9.61
CA ASN A 188 5.52 -26.46 -9.94
C ASN A 188 6.35 -26.12 -11.20
N LEU A 189 6.78 -24.86 -11.29
CA LEU A 189 7.46 -24.30 -12.45
C LEU A 189 8.66 -25.17 -12.84
N ALA A 190 8.77 -25.48 -14.14
CA ALA A 190 9.81 -26.36 -14.68
C ALA A 190 9.86 -27.76 -14.03
N GLY A 191 8.74 -28.25 -13.49
CA GLY A 191 8.64 -29.54 -12.81
C GLY A 191 9.21 -29.55 -11.39
N ILE A 192 9.63 -28.40 -10.85
CA ILE A 192 10.20 -28.30 -9.51
C ILE A 192 9.06 -28.16 -8.51
N GLN A 193 8.83 -29.21 -7.71
CA GLN A 193 7.78 -29.21 -6.69
C GLN A 193 7.96 -28.05 -5.69
N GLY A 194 6.87 -27.30 -5.48
CA GLY A 194 6.84 -26.17 -4.55
C GLY A 194 7.42 -24.87 -5.10
N LEU A 195 8.01 -24.86 -6.30
CA LEU A 195 8.40 -23.62 -6.99
C LEU A 195 7.22 -23.09 -7.81
N SER A 196 6.79 -21.86 -7.56
CA SER A 196 5.71 -21.19 -8.28
C SER A 196 6.17 -19.83 -8.82
N MET A 197 5.53 -19.37 -9.89
CA MET A 197 5.74 -18.05 -10.48
C MET A 197 4.40 -17.35 -10.70
N LYS A 198 4.29 -16.11 -10.22
CA LYS A 198 3.17 -15.20 -10.49
C LYS A 198 3.66 -14.03 -11.34
N ALA A 199 3.12 -13.87 -12.55
CA ALA A 199 3.53 -12.85 -13.49
C ALA A 199 2.34 -11.96 -13.91
N GLY A 200 2.49 -10.65 -13.78
CA GLY A 200 1.47 -9.63 -14.05
C GLY A 200 1.19 -8.72 -12.86
N ARG A 201 0.15 -7.89 -12.97
CA ARG A 201 -0.30 -6.97 -11.93
C ARG A 201 -0.82 -7.72 -10.72
N GLN A 202 -0.21 -7.54 -9.56
CA GLN A 202 -0.50 -8.31 -8.37
C GLN A 202 -0.37 -7.49 -7.09
N TYR A 203 -0.98 -7.98 -6.02
CA TYR A 203 -0.72 -7.48 -4.68
C TYR A 203 0.59 -8.06 -4.16
N VAL A 204 1.41 -7.18 -3.57
CA VAL A 204 2.62 -7.56 -2.84
C VAL A 204 2.36 -7.31 -1.36
N ILE A 205 2.18 -8.39 -0.63
CA ILE A 205 1.77 -8.36 0.78
C ILE A 205 2.70 -9.29 1.55
N PHE A 206 3.40 -8.74 2.53
CA PHE A 206 4.30 -9.48 3.41
C PHE A 206 4.12 -9.08 4.87
N GLY A 207 4.47 -10.00 5.78
CA GLY A 207 4.32 -9.82 7.21
C GLY A 207 2.89 -9.42 7.59
N ASN A 208 2.78 -8.36 8.39
CA ASN A 208 1.49 -7.76 8.79
C ASN A 208 1.15 -6.49 7.98
N HIS A 209 1.68 -6.31 6.77
CA HIS A 209 1.46 -5.14 5.91
C HIS A 209 2.11 -3.83 6.42
N SER A 210 3.11 -3.96 7.31
CA SER A 210 3.85 -2.83 7.88
C SER A 210 4.67 -2.08 6.83
N LEU A 211 5.38 -2.79 5.95
CA LEU A 211 6.21 -2.24 4.86
C LEU A 211 5.66 -2.52 3.46
N PHE A 212 5.09 -3.72 3.27
CA PHE A 212 4.50 -4.17 2.01
C PHE A 212 3.10 -4.70 2.25
N GLY A 213 2.11 -3.93 1.82
CA GLY A 213 0.72 -4.27 1.86
C GLY A 213 -0.03 -3.62 0.70
N HIS A 214 -1.32 -3.86 0.66
CA HIS A 214 -2.17 -3.47 -0.47
C HIS A 214 -2.93 -2.16 -0.22
N PHE A 215 -2.84 -1.57 0.99
CA PHE A 215 -3.48 -0.33 1.40
C PHE A 215 -4.97 -0.22 1.01
N ASP A 216 -5.73 -1.31 1.18
CA ASP A 216 -7.18 -1.34 0.87
C ASP A 216 -8.04 -0.48 1.79
N TRP A 217 -7.44 0.26 2.70
CA TRP A 217 -8.14 1.38 3.31
C TRP A 217 -8.42 2.46 2.25
N ALA A 218 -7.45 2.79 1.40
CA ALA A 218 -7.65 3.74 0.31
C ALA A 218 -8.67 3.21 -0.72
N ASN A 219 -9.27 4.12 -1.50
CA ASN A 219 -10.33 3.78 -2.44
C ASN A 219 -9.82 3.03 -3.70
N THR A 220 -8.53 2.72 -3.80
CA THR A 220 -8.00 1.77 -4.80
C THR A 220 -6.96 0.85 -4.17
N GLY A 221 -5.98 1.39 -3.45
CA GLY A 221 -4.86 0.63 -2.88
C GLY A 221 -3.69 0.42 -3.85
N TYR A 222 -2.68 -0.34 -3.44
CA TYR A 222 -1.42 -0.55 -4.17
C TYR A 222 -1.39 -1.85 -4.97
N SER A 223 -1.03 -1.77 -6.24
CA SER A 223 -0.77 -2.91 -7.12
C SER A 223 0.62 -2.78 -7.73
N HIS A 224 1.24 -3.91 -8.05
CA HIS A 224 2.57 -3.95 -8.62
C HIS A 224 2.57 -4.81 -9.88
N ASP A 225 3.11 -4.28 -10.97
CA ASP A 225 3.32 -5.00 -12.21
C ASP A 225 4.70 -5.67 -12.17
N GLY A 226 4.75 -6.99 -12.31
CA GLY A 226 6.02 -7.70 -12.21
C GLY A 226 5.92 -9.22 -12.16
N ILE A 227 7.03 -9.84 -11.76
CA ILE A 227 7.16 -11.29 -11.63
C ILE A 227 7.59 -11.61 -10.19
N MET A 228 6.91 -12.55 -9.56
CA MET A 228 7.24 -13.07 -8.24
C MET A 228 7.38 -14.58 -8.30
N PHE A 229 8.53 -15.08 -7.85
CA PHE A 229 8.74 -16.49 -7.58
C PHE A 229 8.47 -16.77 -6.11
N ASN A 230 7.91 -17.95 -5.82
CA ASN A 230 7.76 -18.50 -4.48
C ASN A 230 8.30 -19.92 -4.45
N TYR A 231 9.05 -20.27 -3.42
CA TYR A 231 9.48 -21.62 -3.15
C TYR A 231 8.96 -22.09 -1.79
N SER A 232 8.08 -23.09 -1.80
CA SER A 232 7.37 -23.65 -0.64
C SER A 232 7.45 -25.17 -0.61
N ALA A 233 8.65 -25.75 -0.61
CA ALA A 233 8.78 -27.21 -0.66
C ALA A 233 8.38 -27.93 0.66
N ASN A 234 8.40 -27.23 1.80
CA ASN A 234 7.92 -27.77 3.07
C ASN A 234 7.24 -26.70 3.92
N LYS A 235 6.49 -27.12 4.93
CA LYS A 235 5.70 -26.22 5.80
C LYS A 235 6.54 -25.29 6.70
N ASN A 236 7.84 -25.54 6.84
CA ASN A 236 8.72 -24.83 7.77
C ASN A 236 9.49 -23.69 7.10
N PHE A 237 9.57 -23.67 5.76
CA PHE A 237 10.33 -22.66 5.03
C PHE A 237 9.61 -22.27 3.75
N GLU A 238 9.48 -20.96 3.56
CA GLU A 238 8.94 -20.35 2.36
C GLU A 238 9.83 -19.17 1.96
N SER A 239 10.13 -19.04 0.67
CA SER A 239 10.96 -17.95 0.15
C SER A 239 10.31 -17.32 -1.08
N TRP A 240 10.43 -16.01 -1.20
CA TRP A 240 9.95 -15.24 -2.33
C TRP A 240 11.09 -14.43 -2.91
N LEU A 241 11.13 -14.37 -4.23
CA LEU A 241 11.99 -13.49 -5.00
C LEU A 241 11.12 -12.78 -6.05
N GLY A 242 11.02 -11.47 -5.97
CA GLY A 242 10.21 -10.68 -6.89
C GLY A 242 10.97 -9.52 -7.52
N TRP A 243 10.59 -9.18 -8.74
CA TRP A 243 10.93 -7.94 -9.42
C TRP A 243 9.65 -7.25 -9.88
N PHE A 244 9.54 -5.95 -9.62
CA PHE A 244 8.38 -5.14 -9.92
C PHE A 244 8.78 -3.81 -10.54
N ARG A 245 8.05 -3.43 -11.59
CA ARG A 245 8.06 -2.10 -12.19
C ARG A 245 6.97 -1.29 -11.51
N ASN A 246 7.34 -0.21 -10.82
CA ASN A 246 6.39 0.64 -10.09
C ASN A 246 6.01 1.91 -10.86
N SER A 247 6.78 2.29 -11.87
CA SER A 247 6.49 3.41 -12.79
C SER A 247 7.08 3.08 -14.15
N GLU A 248 6.35 3.48 -15.20
CA GLU A 248 6.77 3.45 -16.60
C GLU A 248 6.73 4.91 -17.10
N THR A 249 7.83 5.39 -17.68
CA THR A 249 7.94 6.76 -18.19
C THR A 249 7.72 6.88 -19.70
N ASP A 250 7.65 5.75 -20.41
CA ASP A 250 7.47 5.66 -21.86
C ASP A 250 6.00 5.80 -22.30
N LEU A 251 5.04 5.59 -21.39
CA LEU A 251 3.61 5.77 -21.61
C LEU A 251 2.97 6.53 -20.44
N LEU A 252 1.96 7.36 -20.73
CA LEU A 252 1.13 7.96 -19.68
C LEU A 252 0.44 6.86 -18.90
N GLN A 253 0.92 6.57 -17.68
CA GLN A 253 0.26 5.61 -16.81
C GLN A 253 -1.10 6.15 -16.35
N GLY A 254 -2.17 5.43 -16.70
CA GLY A 254 -3.48 5.63 -16.08
C GLY A 254 -3.45 5.14 -14.63
N SER A 255 -3.63 6.06 -13.67
CA SER A 255 -3.87 5.70 -12.27
C SER A 255 -5.32 5.22 -12.12
N ALA A 256 -5.54 4.11 -11.42
CA ALA A 256 -6.87 3.81 -10.90
C ALA A 256 -7.26 4.92 -9.91
N VAL A 257 -8.53 5.34 -9.91
CA VAL A 257 -8.94 6.60 -9.27
C VAL A 257 -9.27 6.46 -7.81
N GLY A 258 -8.88 7.46 -7.02
CA GLY A 258 -9.03 7.41 -5.58
C GLY A 258 -8.03 6.48 -4.90
N SER A 259 -6.99 6.01 -5.61
CA SER A 259 -5.70 5.95 -4.93
C SER A 259 -5.43 7.39 -4.45
N GLY A 260 -4.92 7.58 -3.23
CA GLY A 260 -4.09 8.77 -3.00
C GLY A 260 -3.10 8.88 -4.16
N ALA A 261 -2.62 10.09 -4.49
CA ALA A 261 -1.68 10.30 -5.61
C ALA A 261 -0.76 9.08 -5.78
N GLY A 262 -0.64 8.58 -7.03
CA GLY A 262 0.12 7.36 -7.32
C GLY A 262 1.43 7.34 -6.51
N ASN A 263 1.79 6.19 -5.96
CA ASN A 263 2.99 6.04 -5.13
C ASN A 263 4.28 6.50 -5.83
N ILE A 264 4.19 6.69 -7.14
CA ILE A 264 5.10 7.46 -7.96
C ILE A 264 4.17 8.41 -8.74
N VAL A 265 4.38 9.72 -8.60
CA VAL A 265 3.48 10.72 -9.18
C VAL A 265 3.53 10.60 -10.70
N ALA A 266 2.37 10.76 -11.33
CA ALA A 266 2.22 10.91 -12.77
C ALA A 266 3.26 11.90 -13.31
N THR A 267 4.29 11.39 -13.95
CA THR A 267 5.20 12.18 -14.75
C THR A 267 4.41 12.61 -15.98
N GLY A 268 3.70 13.74 -15.89
CA GLY A 268 3.23 14.50 -17.05
C GLY A 268 4.40 15.04 -17.92
N THR A 269 5.61 14.58 -17.63
CA THR A 269 6.85 14.82 -18.33
C THR A 269 7.11 13.61 -19.23
N THR A 270 7.11 13.81 -20.54
CA THR A 270 7.82 12.95 -21.49
C THR A 270 9.30 12.96 -21.12
N VAL A 271 9.71 12.07 -20.23
CA VAL A 271 11.12 11.84 -19.88
C VAL A 271 11.64 10.63 -20.65
N ASP A 272 12.96 10.54 -20.74
CA ASP A 272 13.71 9.45 -21.37
C ASP A 272 13.14 8.07 -20.98
N GLY A 273 12.96 7.19 -21.96
CA GLY A 273 12.48 5.82 -21.76
C GLY A 273 13.44 4.91 -20.99
N GLY A 274 14.61 5.43 -20.58
CA GLY A 274 15.52 4.78 -19.64
C GLY A 274 15.24 5.05 -18.15
N ALA A 275 14.36 5.99 -17.81
CA ALA A 275 14.10 6.41 -16.43
C ALA A 275 13.01 5.55 -15.75
N ASP A 276 13.35 4.34 -15.32
CA ASP A 276 12.41 3.41 -14.68
C ASP A 276 12.50 3.41 -13.14
N VAL A 277 11.43 2.92 -12.50
CA VAL A 277 11.42 2.63 -11.06
C VAL A 277 11.19 1.15 -10.80
N ASP A 278 12.23 0.50 -10.31
CA ASP A 278 12.29 -0.94 -10.10
C ASP A 278 12.43 -1.29 -8.62
N MET A 279 11.75 -2.36 -8.22
CA MET A 279 11.82 -2.92 -6.88
C MET A 279 12.11 -4.42 -6.96
N PHE A 280 13.17 -4.84 -6.28
CA PHE A 280 13.48 -6.26 -6.07
C PHE A 280 13.25 -6.60 -4.62
N ILE A 281 12.53 -7.69 -4.36
CA ILE A 281 12.24 -8.18 -3.01
C ILE A 281 12.75 -9.61 -2.88
N PHE A 282 13.51 -9.86 -1.81
CA PHE A 282 13.81 -11.20 -1.33
C PHE A 282 13.25 -11.33 0.09
N TYR A 283 12.24 -12.16 0.27
CA TYR A 283 11.52 -12.32 1.53
C TYR A 283 11.50 -13.80 1.92
N ASN A 284 11.63 -14.11 3.20
CA ASN A 284 11.63 -15.48 3.68
C ASN A 284 10.73 -15.61 4.90
N GLN A 285 10.10 -16.77 5.05
CA GLN A 285 9.37 -17.16 6.26
C GLN A 285 9.93 -18.47 6.77
N ILE A 286 10.43 -18.45 8.01
CA ILE A 286 10.99 -19.60 8.70
C ILE A 286 10.09 -19.91 9.89
N LYS A 287 9.47 -21.09 9.87
CA LYS A 287 8.46 -21.59 10.83
C LYS A 287 8.97 -22.82 11.60
N SER A 288 10.30 -22.97 11.70
CA SER A 288 10.95 -24.15 12.29
C SER A 288 10.75 -24.32 13.80
N ILE A 289 10.39 -23.25 14.52
CA ILE A 289 10.11 -23.28 15.96
C ILE A 289 8.60 -23.10 16.18
N PRO A 290 7.91 -24.05 16.85
CA PRO A 290 6.47 -23.93 17.08
C PRO A 290 6.08 -22.63 17.79
N GLY A 291 5.09 -21.93 17.23
CA GLY A 291 4.61 -20.65 17.74
C GLY A 291 5.49 -19.45 17.40
N ILE A 292 6.59 -19.62 16.66
CA ILE A 292 7.46 -18.54 16.19
C ILE A 292 7.52 -18.53 14.66
N LEU A 293 7.31 -17.35 14.08
CA LEU A 293 7.53 -17.05 12.67
C LEU A 293 8.67 -16.04 12.57
N PHE A 294 9.74 -16.40 11.87
CA PHE A 294 10.92 -15.56 11.66
C PHE A 294 11.04 -15.20 10.18
N GLU A 295 11.09 -13.91 9.87
CA GLU A 295 10.96 -13.38 8.50
C GLU A 295 12.07 -12.38 8.15
N PRO A 296 13.26 -12.87 7.74
CA PRO A 296 14.32 -12.01 7.23
C PRO A 296 14.01 -11.59 5.80
N TYR A 297 14.31 -10.34 5.49
CA TYR A 297 14.07 -9.79 4.16
C TYR A 297 15.14 -8.80 3.70
N TYR A 298 15.23 -8.69 2.39
CA TYR A 298 16.01 -7.68 1.68
C TYR A 298 15.17 -7.06 0.57
N VAL A 299 15.32 -5.75 0.39
CA VAL A 299 14.67 -4.98 -0.67
C VAL A 299 15.70 -4.09 -1.33
N LEU A 300 15.70 -4.07 -2.66
CA LEU A 300 16.39 -3.08 -3.47
C LEU A 300 15.34 -2.24 -4.18
N TYR A 301 15.38 -0.93 -3.98
CA TYR A 301 14.51 0.03 -4.63
C TYR A 301 15.36 1.02 -5.42
N ILE A 302 15.15 1.06 -6.73
CA ILE A 302 15.88 1.91 -7.66
C ILE A 302 14.86 2.87 -8.27
N ASN A 303 15.08 4.17 -8.08
CA ASN A 303 14.29 5.21 -8.74
C ASN A 303 15.22 6.01 -9.65
N GLN A 304 15.04 5.89 -10.97
CA GLN A 304 15.84 6.61 -11.97
C GLN A 304 15.10 7.82 -12.55
N LEU A 305 13.96 8.19 -11.96
CA LEU A 305 13.32 9.46 -12.30
C LEU A 305 14.27 10.59 -11.92
N GLY A 306 14.37 11.58 -12.79
CA GLY A 306 15.17 12.77 -12.52
C GLY A 306 14.76 13.43 -11.21
N GLU A 307 15.73 13.99 -10.51
CA GLU A 307 15.62 14.58 -9.18
C GLU A 307 14.49 15.62 -9.06
N GLY A 308 14.24 16.41 -10.11
CA GLY A 308 13.14 17.36 -10.15
C GLY A 308 11.74 16.74 -10.10
N ALA A 309 11.61 15.43 -10.36
CA ALA A 309 10.35 14.72 -10.21
C ALA A 309 9.96 14.69 -8.73
N ASN A 310 8.85 15.34 -8.39
CA ASN A 310 8.21 15.30 -7.07
C ASN A 310 9.04 15.89 -5.92
N ALA A 311 9.99 16.78 -6.22
CA ALA A 311 10.83 17.44 -5.22
C ALA A 311 10.07 18.35 -4.23
N ALA A 312 8.76 18.57 -4.42
CA ALA A 312 7.94 19.50 -3.64
C ALA A 312 7.84 19.16 -2.13
N GLN A 313 8.20 17.94 -1.72
CA GLN A 313 8.21 17.52 -0.31
C GLN A 313 9.62 17.40 0.31
N GLY A 314 10.66 17.89 -0.38
CA GLY A 314 12.04 17.92 0.12
C GLY A 314 12.71 16.54 0.16
N MET A 315 13.70 16.35 1.05
CA MET A 315 14.38 15.06 1.19
C MET A 315 13.50 13.97 1.79
N GLY A 316 12.48 14.37 2.56
CA GLY A 316 11.46 13.49 3.12
C GLY A 316 10.47 12.91 2.11
N THR A 317 10.51 13.37 0.86
CA THR A 317 9.59 12.95 -0.20
C THR A 317 9.50 11.43 -0.26
N ALA A 318 8.28 10.91 -0.23
CA ALA A 318 8.03 9.48 -0.32
C ALA A 318 8.65 8.90 -1.59
N LYS A 319 9.45 7.84 -1.46
CA LYS A 319 10.09 7.17 -2.61
C LYS A 319 10.81 8.15 -3.55
N LYS A 320 11.62 9.06 -2.97
CA LYS A 320 12.44 10.09 -3.63
C LYS A 320 12.97 9.69 -5.01
N SER A 321 12.90 10.60 -5.96
CA SER A 321 13.55 10.48 -7.28
C SER A 321 15.06 10.30 -7.15
N GLU A 322 15.68 9.75 -8.18
CA GLU A 322 17.12 9.58 -8.29
C GLU A 322 17.75 8.93 -7.05
N GLN A 323 17.36 7.68 -6.76
CA GLN A 323 17.87 6.92 -5.62
C GLN A 323 18.19 5.46 -5.95
N VAL A 324 19.14 4.91 -5.19
CA VAL A 324 19.30 3.47 -4.99
C VAL A 324 19.27 3.23 -3.49
N ARG A 325 18.20 2.59 -3.03
CA ARG A 325 17.98 2.26 -1.63
C ARG A 325 17.97 0.76 -1.44
N HIS A 326 18.79 0.32 -0.52
CA HIS A 326 18.78 -1.03 0.02
C HIS A 326 18.06 -1.00 1.36
N MET A 327 17.28 -2.04 1.64
CA MET A 327 16.76 -2.31 2.97
C MET A 327 17.09 -3.74 3.34
N ILE A 328 17.61 -3.94 4.54
CA ILE A 328 17.64 -5.23 5.21
C ILE A 328 16.76 -5.14 6.44
N GLY A 329 16.04 -6.21 6.76
CA GLY A 329 15.22 -6.23 7.95
C GLY A 329 14.81 -7.61 8.36
N GLN A 330 14.14 -7.64 9.50
CA GLN A 330 13.72 -8.85 10.18
C GLN A 330 12.39 -8.60 10.86
N ARG A 331 11.40 -9.46 10.61
CA ARG A 331 10.17 -9.54 11.41
C ARG A 331 10.11 -10.85 12.16
N THR A 332 9.75 -10.81 13.44
CA THR A 332 9.54 -12.00 14.27
C THR A 332 8.18 -11.90 14.92
N GLU A 333 7.36 -12.92 14.73
CA GLU A 333 6.05 -13.05 15.38
C GLU A 333 6.06 -14.28 16.29
N LEU A 334 5.61 -14.08 17.53
CA LEU A 334 5.40 -15.11 18.52
C LEU A 334 3.91 -15.21 18.82
N ARG A 335 3.37 -16.43 18.84
CA ARG A 335 2.04 -16.73 19.38
C ARG A 335 2.15 -17.95 20.26
N LYS A 336 1.88 -17.80 21.56
CA LYS A 336 1.92 -18.90 22.52
C LYS A 336 0.93 -18.68 23.65
N GLY A 337 -0.06 -19.57 23.74
CA GLY A 337 -1.15 -19.46 24.70
C GLY A 337 -1.87 -18.12 24.52
N ASN A 338 -1.97 -17.36 25.61
CA ASN A 338 -2.68 -16.08 25.65
C ASN A 338 -1.82 -14.91 25.16
N TRP A 339 -0.53 -15.13 24.86
CA TRP A 339 0.40 -14.09 24.45
C TRP A 339 0.64 -14.10 22.94
N ASP A 340 0.69 -12.90 22.37
CA ASP A 340 1.19 -12.64 21.02
C ASP A 340 2.19 -11.48 21.05
N SER A 341 3.24 -11.53 20.22
CA SER A 341 4.15 -10.40 20.06
C SER A 341 4.72 -10.32 18.65
N ILE A 342 5.02 -9.10 18.21
CA ILE A 342 5.70 -8.82 16.95
C ILE A 342 6.91 -7.94 17.25
N LEU A 343 8.06 -8.29 16.70
CA LEU A 343 9.24 -7.43 16.64
C LEU A 343 9.60 -7.27 15.16
N GLU A 344 9.69 -6.05 14.67
CA GLU A 344 10.16 -5.77 13.32
C GLU A 344 11.24 -4.70 13.34
N THR A 345 12.36 -4.98 12.69
CA THR A 345 13.48 -4.05 12.53
C THR A 345 13.82 -3.91 11.05
N ALA A 346 14.17 -2.69 10.65
CA ALA A 346 14.59 -2.39 9.29
C ALA A 346 15.74 -1.39 9.31
N TYR A 347 16.71 -1.60 8.42
CA TYR A 347 17.83 -0.69 8.19
C TYR A 347 17.93 -0.40 6.69
N GLN A 348 18.00 0.88 6.35
CA GLN A 348 18.09 1.40 5.00
C GLN A 348 19.45 2.06 4.76
N PHE A 349 20.05 1.74 3.63
CA PHE A 349 21.32 2.30 3.17
C PHE A 349 21.34 2.47 1.65
N GLY A 350 22.35 3.17 1.13
CA GLY A 350 22.47 3.47 -0.29
C GLY A 350 22.68 4.95 -0.52
N VAL A 351 22.17 5.46 -1.63
CA VAL A 351 22.34 6.87 -2.02
C VAL A 351 21.08 7.44 -2.68
N GLU A 352 20.86 8.72 -2.51
CA GLU A 352 19.77 9.49 -3.13
C GLU A 352 20.25 10.87 -3.54
N ALA A 353 19.54 11.54 -4.46
CA ALA A 353 19.81 12.93 -4.80
C ALA A 353 19.49 13.87 -3.63
N ASP A 354 20.07 15.08 -3.58
CA ASP A 354 19.85 16.03 -2.48
C ASP A 354 18.60 16.91 -2.67
N GLY A 355 18.06 16.97 -3.88
CA GLY A 355 16.93 17.79 -4.30
C GLY A 355 17.33 19.19 -4.80
N ILE A 356 18.62 19.49 -4.96
CA ILE A 356 19.15 20.82 -5.28
C ILE A 356 19.63 20.88 -6.74
N GLY A 357 19.15 21.87 -7.48
CA GLY A 357 19.68 22.17 -8.82
C GLY A 357 19.25 21.18 -9.91
N ALA A 358 18.60 20.06 -9.56
CA ALA A 358 18.11 19.03 -10.49
C ALA A 358 19.22 18.50 -11.39
N ASP A 359 20.41 18.27 -10.82
CA ASP A 359 21.59 17.76 -11.52
C ASP A 359 21.62 16.22 -11.59
N ASN A 360 20.65 15.56 -10.94
CA ASN A 360 20.50 14.11 -10.87
C ASN A 360 21.70 13.40 -10.22
N GLN A 361 22.44 14.08 -9.35
CA GLN A 361 23.56 13.47 -8.63
C GLN A 361 23.12 12.89 -7.30
N ARG A 362 23.48 11.63 -7.04
CA ARG A 362 23.18 10.94 -5.77
C ARG A 362 24.17 11.32 -4.67
N ASN A 363 24.08 12.57 -4.22
CA ASN A 363 25.01 13.20 -3.29
C ASN A 363 24.75 12.89 -1.81
N VAL A 364 23.61 12.28 -1.50
CA VAL A 364 23.19 11.96 -0.13
C VAL A 364 23.34 10.47 0.12
N LYS A 365 24.04 10.11 1.20
CA LYS A 365 24.11 8.72 1.70
C LYS A 365 22.93 8.43 2.61
N ILE A 366 22.21 7.37 2.33
CA ILE A 366 21.09 6.92 3.16
C ILE A 366 21.63 6.19 4.40
N ASN A 367 21.15 6.57 5.57
CA ASN A 367 21.35 5.85 6.83
C ASN A 367 20.11 6.04 7.70
N ALA A 368 19.14 5.15 7.53
CA ALA A 368 17.86 5.23 8.24
C ALA A 368 17.48 3.87 8.82
N TYR A 369 16.73 3.88 9.92
CA TYR A 369 16.34 2.67 10.62
C TYR A 369 14.96 2.81 11.25
N ALA A 370 14.32 1.66 11.47
CA ALA A 370 13.03 1.59 12.13
C ALA A 370 12.92 0.33 13.01
N LEU A 371 12.09 0.46 14.05
CA LEU A 371 11.75 -0.58 15.01
C LEU A 371 10.25 -0.53 15.28
N ARG A 372 9.60 -1.68 15.24
CA ARG A 372 8.23 -1.89 15.70
C ARG A 372 8.22 -3.00 16.72
N PHE A 373 7.53 -2.79 17.83
CA PHE A 373 7.33 -3.82 18.83
C PHE A 373 5.88 -3.83 19.31
N TRP A 374 5.20 -4.96 19.17
CA TRP A 374 3.86 -5.20 19.68
C TRP A 374 3.89 -6.33 20.70
N LEU A 375 3.17 -6.17 21.80
CA LEU A 375 2.93 -7.23 22.78
C LEU A 375 1.44 -7.23 23.16
N GLY A 376 0.77 -8.35 22.95
CA GLY A 376 -0.64 -8.56 23.23
C GLY A 376 -0.88 -9.71 24.19
N TYR A 377 -1.93 -9.56 25.01
CA TYR A 377 -2.48 -10.61 25.86
C TYR A 377 -3.98 -10.75 25.64
N THR A 378 -4.43 -11.92 25.19
CA THR A 378 -5.84 -12.24 24.96
C THR A 378 -6.34 -13.25 25.98
N VAL A 379 -7.41 -12.92 26.71
CA VAL A 379 -8.06 -13.85 27.66
C VAL A 379 -9.00 -14.79 26.92
N TYR A 380 -8.48 -15.84 26.30
CA TYR A 380 -9.26 -16.77 25.47
C TYR A 380 -10.35 -17.54 26.23
N GLU A 381 -10.18 -17.70 27.54
CA GLU A 381 -11.12 -18.38 28.44
C GLU A 381 -12.40 -17.56 28.66
N SER A 382 -12.34 -16.24 28.48
CA SER A 382 -13.51 -15.38 28.56
C SER A 382 -14.33 -15.49 27.27
N LYS A 383 -15.66 -15.56 27.40
CA LYS A 383 -16.57 -15.50 26.24
C LYS A 383 -16.35 -14.25 25.40
N MET A 384 -15.98 -13.13 26.04
CA MET A 384 -15.73 -11.87 25.35
C MET A 384 -14.34 -11.75 24.72
N LYS A 385 -13.42 -12.65 25.05
CA LYS A 385 -12.03 -12.67 24.56
C LYS A 385 -11.37 -11.28 24.58
N PRO A 386 -11.40 -10.54 25.71
CA PRO A 386 -10.76 -9.24 25.78
C PRO A 386 -9.27 -9.39 25.53
N ARG A 387 -8.70 -8.45 24.78
CA ARG A 387 -7.27 -8.38 24.51
C ARG A 387 -6.78 -6.97 24.80
N LEU A 388 -5.70 -6.90 25.56
CA LEU A 388 -4.91 -5.68 25.75
C LEU A 388 -3.60 -5.87 25.00
N ALA A 389 -3.19 -4.85 24.24
CA ALA A 389 -1.89 -4.79 23.62
C ALA A 389 -1.23 -3.43 23.82
N VAL A 390 0.09 -3.46 23.86
CA VAL A 390 0.94 -2.27 23.84
C VAL A 390 1.85 -2.35 22.63
N ASN A 391 2.14 -1.20 22.04
CA ASN A 391 2.99 -1.09 20.87
C ASN A 391 3.96 0.09 21.00
N LEU A 392 5.14 -0.03 20.40
CA LEU A 392 6.07 1.06 20.15
C LEU A 392 6.52 1.01 18.69
N ASP A 393 6.21 2.08 17.96
CA ASP A 393 6.75 2.33 16.62
C ASP A 393 7.81 3.44 16.68
N TRP A 394 9.00 3.16 16.18
CA TRP A 394 10.09 4.12 16.00
C TRP A 394 10.59 4.08 14.57
N ALA A 395 10.74 5.24 13.93
CA ALA A 395 11.40 5.41 12.64
C ALA A 395 12.30 6.64 12.70
N SER A 396 13.53 6.53 12.19
CA SER A 396 14.50 7.63 12.17
C SER A 396 14.02 8.81 11.32
N GLY A 397 14.54 10.00 11.63
CA GLY A 397 14.26 11.25 10.92
C GLY A 397 15.53 12.08 10.71
N ASP A 398 15.47 13.00 9.75
CA ASP A 398 16.57 13.82 9.27
C ASP A 398 16.41 15.30 9.63
N GLY A 399 17.38 15.85 10.36
CA GLY A 399 17.34 17.25 10.78
C GLY A 399 17.40 18.25 9.62
N ASP A 400 17.82 17.79 8.44
CA ASP A 400 17.96 18.59 7.24
C ASP A 400 16.91 18.21 6.18
N ALA A 401 15.81 17.53 6.53
CA ALA A 401 14.81 17.04 5.56
C ALA A 401 14.23 18.11 4.60
N ASN A 402 14.23 19.39 5.02
CA ASN A 402 13.72 20.53 4.25
C ASN A 402 14.80 21.32 3.50
N CYS A 403 16.06 20.87 3.54
CA CYS A 403 17.21 21.60 3.04
C CYS A 403 17.20 21.91 1.53
N ALA A 404 16.52 21.09 0.72
CA ALA A 404 16.41 21.30 -0.73
C ALA A 404 15.72 22.65 -1.06
N THR A 405 14.82 23.09 -0.19
CA THR A 405 14.15 24.40 -0.29
C THR A 405 15.04 25.57 0.15
N ALA A 406 16.12 25.27 0.89
CA ALA A 406 17.12 26.22 1.38
C ALA A 406 18.41 26.24 0.54
N ALA A 407 18.47 25.46 -0.56
CA ALA A 407 19.59 25.35 -1.50
C ALA A 407 20.94 24.88 -0.90
N THR A 408 20.93 24.29 0.30
CA THR A 408 22.12 23.67 0.92
C THR A 408 21.70 22.46 1.75
N CYS A 409 22.15 21.25 1.39
CA CYS A 409 21.80 20.00 2.06
C CYS A 409 23.01 19.30 2.69
N SER A 410 22.74 18.54 3.76
CA SER A 410 23.65 17.53 4.29
C SER A 410 23.84 16.40 3.27
N SER A 411 25.02 15.78 3.26
CA SER A 411 25.31 14.58 2.48
C SER A 411 24.86 13.27 3.14
N ALA A 412 24.09 13.35 4.23
CA ALA A 412 23.54 12.22 4.96
C ALA A 412 22.02 12.34 5.10
N GLY A 413 21.29 11.33 4.61
CA GLY A 413 19.84 11.22 4.60
C GLY A 413 19.36 10.27 5.70
N GLY A 414 18.63 10.80 6.68
CA GLY A 414 18.26 10.08 7.92
C GLY A 414 16.80 9.63 8.03
N THR A 415 15.91 10.11 7.15
CA THR A 415 14.47 9.80 7.22
C THR A 415 14.19 8.40 6.69
N PHE A 416 13.60 7.55 7.52
CA PHE A 416 13.20 6.20 7.12
C PHE A 416 12.03 6.24 6.13
N GLU A 417 12.07 5.39 5.09
CA GLU A 417 11.00 5.23 4.09
C GLU A 417 10.15 3.98 4.37
N ASN A 418 8.83 4.12 4.49
CA ASN A 418 7.94 2.99 4.82
C ASN A 418 7.54 2.14 3.59
N PHE A 419 7.97 2.54 2.38
CA PHE A 419 7.67 1.89 1.10
C PHE A 419 6.17 1.85 0.73
N PHE A 420 5.52 0.69 0.86
CA PHE A 420 4.17 0.40 0.37
C PHE A 420 3.27 -0.16 1.50
N PRO A 421 3.10 0.57 2.61
CA PRO A 421 2.47 0.06 3.82
C PRO A 421 0.93 0.10 3.76
N THR A 422 0.27 -0.73 4.56
CA THR A 422 -1.14 -0.49 4.94
C THR A 422 -1.17 0.27 6.27
N ASN A 423 -0.83 1.56 6.25
CA ASN A 423 -0.66 2.34 7.50
C ASN A 423 -1.91 2.43 8.38
N HIS A 424 -3.10 2.44 7.77
CA HIS A 424 -4.38 2.53 8.47
C HIS A 424 -4.58 1.47 9.57
N ILE A 425 -3.98 0.29 9.44
CA ILE A 425 -4.10 -0.78 10.45
C ILE A 425 -2.94 -0.79 11.47
N HIS A 426 -2.04 0.20 11.40
CA HIS A 426 -0.83 0.28 12.23
C HIS A 426 -0.59 1.65 12.90
N MET A 427 -1.20 2.72 12.41
CA MET A 427 -0.78 4.11 12.68
C MET A 427 -1.95 5.02 13.10
N GLY A 428 -2.94 4.47 13.80
CA GLY A 428 -4.19 5.17 14.12
C GLY A 428 -5.16 5.16 12.93
N TYR A 429 -6.45 5.31 13.23
CA TYR A 429 -7.49 5.23 12.22
C TYR A 429 -7.63 6.52 11.40
N ALA A 430 -7.22 7.68 11.93
CA ALA A 430 -7.37 8.97 11.24
C ALA A 430 -6.34 9.21 10.10
N ASP A 431 -5.40 8.28 9.89
CA ASP A 431 -4.40 8.29 8.80
C ASP A 431 -3.49 9.53 8.76
N VAL A 432 -3.30 10.18 9.91
CA VAL A 432 -2.42 11.36 10.03
C VAL A 432 -0.96 11.00 10.28
N GLN A 433 -0.63 9.72 10.46
CA GLN A 433 0.72 9.26 10.77
C GLN A 433 1.20 8.17 9.80
N ALA A 434 2.49 8.24 9.43
CA ALA A 434 3.23 7.17 8.80
C ALA A 434 4.43 6.75 9.64
N TRP A 435 4.93 5.53 9.42
CA TRP A 435 6.19 5.03 9.98
C TRP A 435 7.40 5.73 9.35
N LYS A 436 7.53 7.05 9.56
CA LYS A 436 8.62 7.93 9.12
C LYS A 436 8.80 9.03 10.16
N ASN A 437 10.04 9.32 10.58
CA ASN A 437 10.36 10.33 11.59
C ASN A 437 9.41 10.31 12.81
N MET A 438 9.32 9.19 13.51
CA MET A 438 8.34 9.06 14.59
C MET A 438 8.82 8.23 15.76
N VAL A 439 8.29 8.50 16.95
CA VAL A 439 8.32 7.65 18.12
C VAL A 439 6.91 7.65 18.71
N ALA A 440 6.20 6.53 18.60
CA ALA A 440 4.81 6.44 19.04
C ALA A 440 4.55 5.22 19.92
N PRO A 441 4.52 5.39 21.25
CA PRO A 441 3.94 4.40 22.13
C PRO A 441 2.41 4.39 21.98
N GLN A 442 1.84 3.20 22.01
CA GLN A 442 0.44 2.95 21.72
C GLN A 442 -0.13 1.91 22.67
N ALA A 443 -1.43 1.99 22.92
CA ALA A 443 -2.19 1.00 23.65
C ALA A 443 -3.48 0.66 22.90
N ASN A 444 -3.81 -0.62 22.82
CA ASN A 444 -4.97 -1.11 22.11
C ASN A 444 -5.75 -2.08 23.00
N PHE A 445 -7.03 -1.82 23.18
CA PHE A 445 -7.93 -2.70 23.91
C PHE A 445 -9.09 -3.10 23.02
N GLN A 446 -9.29 -4.40 22.87
CA GLN A 446 -10.36 -4.96 22.04
C GLN A 446 -11.13 -6.05 22.78
N PHE A 447 -12.40 -6.23 22.44
CA PHE A 447 -13.22 -7.31 22.98
C PHE A 447 -14.41 -7.62 22.07
N ARG A 448 -15.03 -8.78 22.28
CA ARG A 448 -16.12 -9.31 21.47
C ARG A 448 -17.33 -9.67 22.34
N PRO A 449 -18.27 -8.76 22.62
CA PRO A 449 -19.45 -9.04 23.45
C PRO A 449 -20.30 -10.21 22.93
N THR A 450 -20.31 -10.39 21.62
CA THR A 450 -20.95 -11.51 20.92
C THR A 450 -19.99 -12.06 19.86
N GLU A 451 -20.36 -13.17 19.21
CA GLU A 451 -19.58 -13.70 18.08
C GLU A 451 -19.61 -12.79 16.84
N ARG A 452 -20.55 -11.84 16.79
CA ARG A 452 -20.75 -10.93 15.65
C ARG A 452 -20.21 -9.53 15.90
N ASP A 453 -20.02 -9.14 17.15
CA ASP A 453 -19.62 -7.78 17.53
C ASP A 453 -18.16 -7.75 17.98
N HIS A 454 -17.40 -6.80 17.45
CA HIS A 454 -16.01 -6.51 17.85
C HIS A 454 -15.91 -5.02 18.17
N PHE A 455 -15.40 -4.71 19.36
CA PHE A 455 -15.09 -3.36 19.79
C PHE A 455 -13.60 -3.21 19.98
N GLU A 456 -13.10 -2.03 19.62
CA GLU A 456 -11.69 -1.67 19.73
C GLU A 456 -11.57 -0.22 20.19
N PHE A 457 -10.65 0.00 21.11
CA PHE A 457 -10.21 1.29 21.61
C PHE A 457 -8.72 1.37 21.39
N TRP A 458 -8.25 2.39 20.69
CA TRP A 458 -6.84 2.56 20.38
C TRP A 458 -6.38 3.95 20.81
N TYR A 459 -5.30 4.01 21.57
CA TYR A 459 -4.60 5.23 21.91
C TYR A 459 -3.21 5.24 21.26
N MET A 460 -2.83 6.38 20.68
CA MET A 460 -1.52 6.61 20.11
C MET A 460 -0.96 7.97 20.56
N ASN A 461 0.21 7.95 21.20
CA ASN A 461 0.96 9.16 21.53
C ASN A 461 1.94 9.45 20.39
N MET A 462 1.71 10.51 19.62
CA MET A 462 2.49 10.80 18.42
C MET A 462 3.64 11.76 18.73
N ASN A 463 4.88 11.33 18.48
CA ASN A 463 6.06 12.19 18.57
C ASN A 463 6.94 12.03 17.34
N LEU A 464 7.71 13.06 17.03
CA LEU A 464 8.77 13.00 16.03
C LEU A 464 10.05 12.41 16.62
N ALA A 465 10.79 11.63 15.84
CA ALA A 465 12.12 11.18 16.23
C ALA A 465 13.13 12.35 16.21
N ASN A 466 13.05 13.19 15.18
CA ASN A 466 13.79 14.42 15.00
C ASN A 466 12.81 15.61 14.90
N ALA A 467 13.02 16.66 15.70
CA ALA A 467 12.13 17.82 15.71
C ALA A 467 12.18 18.64 14.41
N ARG A 468 13.30 18.60 13.67
CA ARG A 468 13.47 19.42 12.45
C ARG A 468 13.08 18.69 11.17
N ASP A 469 12.87 17.38 11.24
CA ASP A 469 12.25 16.63 10.17
C ASP A 469 10.72 16.81 10.22
N ASN A 470 10.04 16.60 9.09
CA ASN A 470 8.61 16.80 8.93
C ASN A 470 7.77 15.74 9.65
N TRP A 471 6.50 16.06 9.83
CA TRP A 471 5.50 15.07 10.18
C TRP A 471 4.88 14.49 8.90
N TYR A 472 4.88 13.16 8.76
CA TYR A 472 4.40 12.45 7.58
C TYR A 472 3.08 11.73 7.86
N ARG A 473 2.11 11.85 6.95
CA ARG A 473 0.80 11.17 7.04
C ARG A 473 0.82 9.76 6.47
N ALA A 474 -0.25 8.97 6.67
CA ALA A 474 -0.32 7.57 6.24
C ALA A 474 0.08 7.34 4.77
N GLY A 475 -0.26 8.28 3.87
CA GLY A 475 0.17 8.30 2.47
C GLY A 475 1.66 8.64 2.23
N GLN A 476 2.51 8.62 3.27
CA GLN A 476 3.97 8.84 3.26
C GLN A 476 4.44 10.27 3.00
N GLY A 477 3.59 11.13 2.43
CA GLY A 477 3.93 12.53 2.18
C GLY A 477 3.98 13.38 3.44
N ALA A 478 4.71 14.50 3.37
CA ALA A 478 4.76 15.48 4.45
C ALA A 478 3.35 16.07 4.68
N TYR A 479 2.85 15.94 5.91
CA TYR A 479 1.58 16.48 6.35
C TYR A 479 1.74 17.89 6.92
N ILE A 480 2.76 18.08 7.74
CA ILE A 480 3.22 19.39 8.22
C ILE A 480 4.72 19.46 8.00
N PHE A 481 5.16 20.54 7.36
CA PHE A 481 6.56 20.85 7.23
C PHE A 481 7.11 21.51 8.49
N SER A 482 8.21 20.99 9.01
CA SER A 482 8.87 21.51 10.20
C SER A 482 9.69 22.76 9.89
N ARG A 483 9.64 23.76 10.77
CA ARG A 483 10.56 24.89 10.71
C ARG A 483 11.98 24.45 11.02
N ASN A 484 12.96 25.12 10.41
CA ASN A 484 14.38 24.86 10.67
C ASN A 484 14.78 25.14 12.14
N ASP A 485 14.07 26.03 12.83
CA ASP A 485 14.26 26.36 14.25
C ASP A 485 13.35 25.54 15.20
N ASN A 486 12.59 24.57 14.69
CA ASN A 486 11.71 23.78 15.54
C ASN A 486 12.49 22.92 16.55
N THR A 487 11.97 22.88 17.78
CA THR A 487 12.51 22.09 18.90
C THR A 487 11.46 21.17 19.54
N LYS A 488 10.19 21.29 19.13
CA LYS A 488 9.08 20.52 19.68
C LYS A 488 8.93 19.20 18.91
N LYS A 489 8.78 18.09 19.63
CA LYS A 489 8.63 16.74 19.05
C LYS A 489 7.23 16.16 19.21
N HIS A 490 6.51 16.51 20.26
CA HIS A 490 5.19 15.95 20.54
C HIS A 490 4.16 16.53 19.57
N VAL A 491 3.73 15.70 18.62
CA VAL A 491 2.72 16.02 17.60
C VAL A 491 1.38 16.15 18.27
N GLY A 492 0.97 15.17 19.04
CA GLY A 492 -0.33 15.11 19.70
C GLY A 492 -0.67 13.69 20.13
N ASP A 493 -1.93 13.47 20.46
CA ASP A 493 -2.46 12.17 20.88
C ASP A 493 -3.70 11.83 20.07
N GLU A 494 -3.85 10.57 19.65
CA GLU A 494 -5.04 10.07 18.97
C GLU A 494 -5.74 9.04 19.85
N VAL A 495 -7.07 9.16 19.97
CA VAL A 495 -7.94 8.18 20.59
C VAL A 495 -9.00 7.76 19.59
N ASP A 496 -9.00 6.47 19.26
CA ASP A 496 -9.96 5.86 18.35
C ASP A 496 -10.90 4.92 19.09
N PHE A 497 -12.14 4.89 18.62
CA PHE A 497 -13.14 3.89 18.94
C PHE A 497 -13.66 3.28 17.65
N THR A 498 -13.66 1.95 17.58
CA THR A 498 -14.20 1.19 16.44
C THR A 498 -15.17 0.12 16.92
N TRP A 499 -16.33 0.05 16.28
CA TRP A 499 -17.28 -1.06 16.39
C TRP A 499 -17.43 -1.73 15.04
N THR A 500 -17.19 -3.03 14.97
CA THR A 500 -17.45 -3.86 13.79
C THR A 500 -18.54 -4.89 14.12
N ARG A 501 -19.54 -5.01 13.25
CA ARG A 501 -20.61 -6.01 13.34
C ARG A 501 -20.70 -6.85 12.08
N MET A 502 -20.62 -8.16 12.24
CA MET A 502 -20.74 -9.13 11.16
C MET A 502 -22.17 -9.60 10.95
N PHE A 503 -22.59 -9.70 9.70
CA PHE A 503 -23.89 -10.20 9.22
C PHE A 503 -23.68 -11.28 8.16
N ALA A 504 -24.77 -11.97 7.78
CA ALA A 504 -24.77 -12.95 6.70
C ALA A 504 -23.60 -13.95 6.78
N ASP A 505 -23.43 -14.57 7.96
CA ASP A 505 -22.36 -15.52 8.26
C ASP A 505 -20.94 -14.99 7.97
N GLY A 506 -20.72 -13.69 8.19
CA GLY A 506 -19.43 -13.02 8.02
C GLY A 506 -19.17 -12.47 6.62
N LYS A 507 -20.13 -12.61 5.68
CA LYS A 507 -20.00 -12.10 4.30
C LYS A 507 -20.27 -10.61 4.18
N VAL A 508 -20.96 -10.04 5.16
CA VAL A 508 -21.26 -8.60 5.22
C VAL A 508 -20.81 -8.08 6.57
N ALA A 509 -20.13 -6.93 6.58
CA ALA A 509 -19.67 -6.29 7.79
C ALA A 509 -20.03 -4.81 7.78
N PHE A 510 -20.59 -4.36 8.90
CA PHE A 510 -20.72 -2.95 9.24
C PHE A 510 -19.57 -2.56 10.15
N GLN A 511 -19.01 -1.37 9.97
CA GLN A 511 -18.05 -0.78 10.88
C GLN A 511 -18.37 0.68 11.08
N ALA A 512 -18.25 1.14 12.32
CA ALA A 512 -18.32 2.56 12.66
C ALA A 512 -17.08 2.89 13.49
N THR A 513 -16.36 3.93 13.08
CA THR A 513 -15.14 4.39 13.74
C THR A 513 -15.18 5.88 13.96
N TYR A 514 -14.69 6.31 15.12
CA TYR A 514 -14.50 7.70 15.49
C TYR A 514 -13.12 7.87 16.11
N GLY A 515 -12.35 8.82 15.59
CA GLY A 515 -11.04 9.22 16.08
C GLY A 515 -11.04 10.68 16.51
N HIS A 516 -10.42 10.96 17.66
CA HIS A 516 -10.19 12.31 18.17
C HIS A 516 -8.71 12.55 18.34
N ILE A 517 -8.19 13.59 17.67
CA ILE A 517 -6.77 13.95 17.69
C ILE A 517 -6.59 15.22 18.53
N PHE A 518 -5.89 15.08 19.65
CA PHE A 518 -5.50 16.17 20.54
C PHE A 518 -4.22 16.83 20.06
N THR A 519 -4.19 18.17 20.04
CA THR A 519 -3.02 18.88 19.54
C THR A 519 -1.87 18.95 20.55
N GLY A 520 -0.67 18.56 20.12
CA GLY A 520 0.57 18.72 20.88
C GLY A 520 1.37 19.98 20.50
N GLY A 521 2.44 20.24 21.25
CA GLY A 521 3.24 21.46 21.11
C GLY A 521 3.99 21.62 19.78
N TYR A 522 4.19 20.53 19.02
CA TYR A 522 4.73 20.60 17.66
C TYR A 522 3.82 21.41 16.73
N MET A 523 2.51 21.21 16.81
CA MET A 523 1.57 21.94 15.95
C MET A 523 1.59 23.43 16.24
N THR A 524 1.66 23.82 17.51
CA THR A 524 1.75 25.24 17.91
C THR A 524 3.03 25.90 17.37
N ALA A 525 4.12 25.13 17.20
CA ALA A 525 5.37 25.64 16.65
C ALA A 525 5.37 25.71 15.10
N ASN A 526 4.64 24.83 14.42
CA ASN A 526 4.77 24.61 12.97
C ASN A 526 3.51 24.96 12.16
N MET A 527 2.39 25.31 12.78
CA MET A 527 1.18 25.73 12.09
C MET A 527 0.92 27.23 12.24
N PRO A 528 0.30 27.86 11.22
CA PRO A 528 -0.20 29.22 11.34
C PRO A 528 -1.43 29.26 12.27
N GLY A 529 -1.53 30.30 13.09
CA GLY A 529 -2.65 30.49 14.01
C GLY A 529 -2.57 29.62 15.27
N THR A 530 -3.73 29.40 15.91
CA THR A 530 -3.84 28.53 17.10
C THR A 530 -4.48 27.21 16.66
N PRO A 531 -3.72 26.10 16.65
CA PRO A 531 -4.26 24.80 16.28
C PRO A 531 -5.39 24.39 17.21
N THR A 532 -6.39 23.71 16.65
CA THR A 532 -7.48 23.05 17.37
C THR A 532 -7.38 21.55 17.20
N ASN A 533 -8.03 20.80 18.09
CA ASN A 533 -8.18 19.35 17.91
C ASN A 533 -8.88 19.04 16.58
N GLN A 534 -8.59 17.87 16.02
CA GLN A 534 -9.19 17.38 14.79
C GLN A 534 -9.99 16.11 15.09
N GLU A 535 -11.17 16.01 14.48
CA GLU A 535 -12.02 14.82 14.58
C GLU A 535 -12.11 14.15 13.22
N TRP A 536 -12.14 12.81 13.24
CA TRP A 536 -12.23 11.98 12.06
C TRP A 536 -13.19 10.83 12.33
N GLY A 537 -13.96 10.41 11.34
CA GLY A 537 -14.78 9.21 11.52
C GLY A 537 -15.42 8.73 10.25
N PHE A 538 -15.84 7.47 10.29
CA PHE A 538 -16.55 6.86 9.18
C PHE A 538 -17.57 5.84 9.66
N VAL A 539 -18.51 5.57 8.76
CA VAL A 539 -19.34 4.38 8.81
C VAL A 539 -19.10 3.64 7.51
N GLN A 540 -18.95 2.32 7.56
CA GLN A 540 -18.64 1.51 6.41
C GLN A 540 -19.53 0.28 6.41
N LEU A 541 -20.07 -0.04 5.23
CA LEU A 541 -20.59 -1.36 4.94
C LEU A 541 -19.69 -1.97 3.88
N TRP A 542 -19.23 -3.20 4.09
CA TRP A 542 -18.56 -3.97 3.04
C TRP A 542 -19.07 -5.39 2.98
N MET A 543 -18.97 -5.96 1.79
CA MET A 543 -19.26 -7.36 1.54
C MET A 543 -18.19 -7.99 0.66
N ASN A 544 -18.02 -9.30 0.81
CA ASN A 544 -17.14 -10.12 -0.02
C ASN A 544 -17.88 -11.43 -0.35
N PHE A 545 -17.91 -11.83 -1.62
CA PHE A 545 -18.55 -13.08 -2.05
C PHE A 545 -17.90 -13.73 -3.27
#